data_AF-A0A355IJE9-F1
#
_entry.id   AF-A0A355IJE9-F1
#
_cell.length_a   1.000
_cell.length_b   1.000
_cell.length_c   1.000
_cell.angle_alpha   90.00
_cell.angle_beta   90.00
_cell.angle_gamma   90.00
#
_symmetry.space_group_name_H-M   'P 1'
#
loop_
_entity.id
_entity.type
_entity.pdbx_description
1 polymer ?
#
loop_
_entity_poly.entity_id
_entity_poly.type
_entity_poly.pdbx_seq_one_letter_code
_entity_poly.pdbx_strand_id
1 'polypeptide(L)'
;MKRSLALLIVAALLVALPCQSIERVKVPSQPKVKTKTIFSDASLKRLTNYMKDAVEREDIPSAVCYVEYKGKVAYFEAFGLADREAKRKLRRDAIFRNASQTKLLTTIALMTLYEEGRFGLEDPIKWYLPEFSKPVVRVSGSYESGDLVTRPAKGDITIRQLLSHSAGISYDPYDQDVRVICYNDSDTSITTEEVVKRIAKLPLRHDPGKGYTYGFGLDVAGRLAEVISGQRLDELIQERVLKPLDMKDSHFYLPKRKANRLVALYQKPTKDEPVSLAADSVERFYPLSTANRYFGGGAGMSGTIEDYAHVCRMIKDWGIYDKKRILSRKTVEQMCSDQLFGAAGAYQFGLGLEIISSETSARRMRTPNSYRWGGYYGTEYIIDPAEDLVILFYTNKVSWHTNRVQDDFIRMVYQALY
;
A
#
# COMPACT_ATOMS: atom_id res chain seq x y z
N MET A 1 -79.01 -41.75 -1.43
CA MET A 1 -78.69 -40.83 -2.55
C MET A 1 -77.21 -41.02 -2.91
N LYS A 2 -76.96 -41.61 -4.09
CA LYS A 2 -75.63 -41.88 -4.63
C LYS A 2 -74.96 -40.58 -5.10
N ARG A 3 -73.69 -40.34 -4.77
CA ARG A 3 -72.77 -39.64 -5.67
C ARG A 3 -71.41 -40.33 -5.63
N SER A 4 -70.93 -40.58 -6.84
CA SER A 4 -69.87 -41.50 -7.20
C SER A 4 -68.54 -40.79 -7.44
N LEU A 5 -67.49 -41.57 -7.23
CA LEU A 5 -66.15 -41.55 -7.83
C LEU A 5 -66.01 -40.79 -9.17
N ALA A 6 -64.93 -40.01 -9.33
CA ALA A 6 -64.17 -39.93 -10.58
C ALA A 6 -62.77 -39.33 -10.35
N LEU A 7 -61.75 -40.18 -10.54
CA LEU A 7 -60.36 -39.79 -10.84
C LEU A 7 -60.35 -38.95 -12.13
N LEU A 8 -59.62 -37.83 -12.13
CA LEU A 8 -59.31 -37.08 -13.35
C LEU A 8 -57.79 -37.00 -13.51
N ILE A 9 -57.32 -37.76 -14.50
CA ILE A 9 -55.96 -37.75 -15.04
C ILE A 9 -55.78 -36.41 -15.77
N VAL A 10 -54.82 -35.58 -15.34
CA VAL A 10 -54.37 -34.42 -16.12
C VAL A 10 -53.05 -34.78 -16.78
N ALA A 11 -53.11 -34.97 -18.10
CA ALA A 11 -51.97 -35.16 -18.97
C ALA A 11 -51.11 -33.88 -19.02
N ALA A 12 -49.81 -34.02 -18.79
CA ALA A 12 -48.84 -32.95 -18.97
C ALA A 12 -48.56 -32.76 -20.48
N LEU A 13 -49.03 -31.64 -21.04
CA LEU A 13 -48.65 -31.16 -22.37
C LEU A 13 -47.28 -30.46 -22.26
N LEU A 14 -46.22 -31.16 -22.67
CA LEU A 14 -44.90 -30.60 -22.93
C LEU A 14 -44.95 -29.78 -24.23
N VAL A 15 -45.03 -28.46 -24.10
CA VAL A 15 -44.78 -27.55 -25.23
C VAL A 15 -43.26 -27.42 -25.41
N ALA A 16 -42.73 -28.10 -26.42
CA ALA A 16 -41.34 -27.94 -26.83
C ALA A 16 -41.18 -26.59 -27.55
N LEU A 17 -40.61 -25.60 -26.85
CA LEU A 17 -40.12 -24.38 -27.48
C LEU A 17 -38.81 -24.70 -28.22
N PRO A 18 -38.62 -24.27 -29.48
CA PRO A 18 -37.37 -24.45 -30.18
C PRO A 18 -36.26 -23.66 -29.49
N CYS A 19 -35.25 -24.39 -29.00
CA CYS A 19 -34.02 -23.83 -28.48
C CYS A 19 -33.27 -23.15 -29.63
N GLN A 20 -33.37 -21.82 -29.73
CA GLN A 20 -32.48 -21.06 -30.58
C GLN A 20 -31.07 -21.20 -30.01
N SER A 21 -30.18 -21.81 -30.79
CA SER A 21 -28.76 -21.92 -30.47
C SER A 21 -28.17 -20.53 -30.35
N ILE A 22 -27.83 -20.13 -29.12
CA ILE A 22 -26.96 -18.98 -28.88
C ILE A 22 -25.60 -19.35 -29.47
N GLU A 23 -25.23 -18.74 -30.60
CA GLU A 23 -23.85 -18.81 -31.08
C GLU A 23 -22.94 -18.26 -29.97
N ARG A 24 -22.16 -19.14 -29.37
CA ARG A 24 -21.05 -18.73 -28.49
C ARG A 24 -20.14 -17.84 -29.33
N VAL A 25 -20.06 -16.57 -28.97
CA VAL A 25 -18.96 -15.69 -29.42
C VAL A 25 -17.66 -16.45 -29.16
N LYS A 26 -16.97 -16.85 -30.23
CA LYS A 26 -15.62 -17.41 -30.13
C LYS A 26 -14.72 -16.32 -29.59
N VAL A 27 -14.47 -16.33 -28.28
CA VAL A 27 -13.35 -15.61 -27.70
C VAL A 27 -12.09 -16.13 -28.41
N PRO A 28 -11.28 -15.26 -29.04
CA PRO A 28 -10.05 -15.69 -29.69
C PRO A 28 -9.21 -16.46 -28.66
N SER A 29 -8.91 -17.73 -28.93
CA SER A 29 -7.97 -18.48 -28.10
C SER A 29 -6.62 -17.78 -28.20
N GLN A 30 -6.11 -17.30 -27.07
CA GLN A 30 -4.77 -16.71 -27.03
C GLN A 30 -3.75 -17.70 -27.60
N PRO A 31 -2.84 -17.27 -28.48
CA PRO A 31 -1.80 -18.15 -28.99
C PRO A 31 -0.97 -18.68 -27.83
N LYS A 32 -0.86 -20.00 -27.72
CA LYS A 32 0.06 -20.65 -26.79
C LYS A 32 1.49 -20.36 -27.24
N VAL A 33 2.08 -19.28 -26.75
CA VAL A 33 3.49 -18.96 -26.97
C VAL A 33 4.34 -19.94 -26.18
N LYS A 34 5.20 -20.68 -26.89
CA LYS A 34 6.22 -21.55 -26.27
C LYS A 34 7.19 -20.66 -25.49
N THR A 35 7.26 -20.87 -24.18
CA THR A 35 8.16 -20.18 -23.26
C THR A 35 9.63 -20.35 -23.66
N LYS A 36 10.19 -19.32 -24.28
CA LYS A 36 11.63 -19.04 -24.38
C LYS A 36 11.83 -17.63 -23.85
N THR A 37 12.64 -17.51 -22.79
CA THR A 37 13.14 -16.27 -22.15
C THR A 37 12.18 -15.08 -22.16
N ILE A 38 11.40 -14.93 -21.08
CA ILE A 38 10.17 -14.13 -21.08
C ILE A 38 10.39 -12.61 -21.21
N PHE A 39 11.57 -12.09 -20.86
CA PHE A 39 11.98 -10.74 -21.25
C PHE A 39 13.07 -10.85 -22.30
N SER A 40 12.87 -10.25 -23.48
CA SER A 40 13.93 -10.15 -24.48
C SER A 40 15.00 -9.15 -24.04
N ASP A 41 16.27 -9.42 -24.36
CA ASP A 41 17.39 -8.51 -24.09
C ASP A 41 17.13 -7.11 -24.65
N ALA A 42 16.47 -7.04 -25.81
CA ALA A 42 16.05 -5.79 -26.41
C ALA A 42 15.09 -5.00 -25.50
N SER A 43 14.15 -5.66 -24.83
CA SER A 43 13.18 -5.02 -23.94
C SER A 43 13.83 -4.54 -22.64
N LEU A 44 14.70 -5.35 -22.04
CA LEU A 44 15.47 -4.95 -20.85
C LEU A 44 16.44 -3.80 -21.16
N LYS A 45 17.05 -3.80 -22.35
CA LYS A 45 17.89 -2.70 -22.83
C LYS A 45 17.08 -1.41 -23.01
N ARG A 46 15.86 -1.49 -23.54
CA ARG A 46 14.96 -0.32 -23.63
C ARG A 46 14.64 0.27 -22.26
N LEU A 47 14.31 -0.58 -21.27
CA LEU A 47 14.10 -0.15 -19.87
C LEU A 47 15.34 0.56 -19.32
N THR A 48 16.52 -0.05 -19.51
CA THR A 48 17.80 0.50 -19.04
C THR A 48 18.09 1.87 -19.65
N ASN A 49 17.92 2.01 -20.97
CA ASN A 49 18.18 3.28 -21.65
C ASN A 49 17.19 4.37 -21.19
N TYR A 50 15.89 4.05 -21.14
CA TYR A 50 14.88 5.00 -20.65
C TYR A 50 15.21 5.53 -19.25
N MET A 51 15.64 4.64 -18.33
CA MET A 51 16.00 5.05 -16.97
C MET A 51 17.27 5.88 -16.90
N LYS A 52 18.28 5.59 -17.73
CA LYS A 52 19.48 6.44 -17.86
C LYS A 52 19.09 7.83 -18.35
N ASP A 53 18.32 7.89 -19.43
CA ASP A 53 17.90 9.17 -20.02
C ASP A 53 17.04 9.98 -19.03
N ALA A 54 16.17 9.34 -18.25
CA ALA A 54 15.35 10.02 -17.24
C ALA A 54 16.18 10.65 -16.11
N VAL A 55 17.27 10.00 -15.71
CA VAL A 55 18.21 10.57 -14.74
C VAL A 55 19.06 11.68 -15.38
N GLU A 56 19.53 11.49 -16.61
CA GLU A 56 20.32 12.48 -17.35
C GLU A 56 19.54 13.78 -17.63
N ARG A 57 18.23 13.67 -17.89
CA ARG A 57 17.32 14.81 -18.04
C ARG A 57 16.88 15.46 -16.72
N GLU A 58 17.33 14.93 -15.58
CA GLU A 58 16.86 15.33 -14.25
C GLU A 58 15.32 15.23 -14.08
N ASP A 59 14.66 14.28 -14.75
CA ASP A 59 13.25 13.97 -14.49
C ASP A 59 13.08 13.39 -13.06
N ILE A 60 14.10 12.65 -12.62
CA ILE A 60 14.28 12.09 -11.28
C ILE A 60 15.76 12.19 -10.86
N PRO A 61 16.08 12.26 -9.55
CA PRO A 61 17.47 12.29 -9.08
C PRO A 61 18.24 10.99 -9.38
N SER A 62 17.56 9.87 -9.16
CA SER A 62 18.12 8.51 -9.21
C SER A 62 17.00 7.49 -9.05
N ALA A 63 17.26 6.23 -9.37
CA ALA A 63 16.30 5.15 -9.17
C ALA A 63 16.98 3.80 -8.92
N VAL A 64 16.33 2.94 -8.14
CA VAL A 64 16.52 1.49 -8.19
C VAL A 64 15.24 0.85 -8.70
N CYS A 65 15.36 -0.01 -9.68
CA CYS A 65 14.24 -0.72 -10.30
C CYS A 65 14.40 -2.22 -10.07
N TYR A 66 13.34 -2.91 -9.69
CA TYR A 66 13.32 -4.36 -9.49
C TYR A 66 12.10 -4.97 -10.20
N VAL A 67 12.32 -6.04 -10.95
CA VAL A 67 11.26 -6.84 -11.59
C VAL A 67 11.57 -8.30 -11.33
N GLU A 68 10.59 -8.99 -10.78
CA GLU A 68 10.58 -10.43 -10.63
C GLU A 68 9.41 -11.01 -11.39
N TYR A 69 9.69 -12.08 -12.14
CA TYR A 69 8.70 -12.74 -12.97
C TYR A 69 8.89 -14.25 -12.89
N LYS A 70 7.81 -14.97 -12.62
CA LYS A 70 7.81 -16.42 -12.43
C LYS A 70 8.85 -16.89 -11.41
N GLY A 71 8.89 -16.18 -10.28
CA GLY A 71 9.79 -16.44 -9.16
C GLY A 71 11.28 -16.18 -9.43
N LYS A 72 11.64 -15.48 -10.51
CA LYS A 72 13.02 -15.13 -10.85
C LYS A 72 13.19 -13.63 -11.04
N VAL A 73 14.28 -13.08 -10.52
CA VAL A 73 14.65 -11.67 -10.78
C VAL A 73 14.99 -11.51 -12.26
N ALA A 74 14.14 -10.79 -12.98
CA ALA A 74 14.29 -10.51 -14.41
C ALA A 74 15.03 -9.19 -14.67
N TYR A 75 14.92 -8.23 -13.76
CA TYR A 75 15.59 -6.94 -13.87
C TYR A 75 15.86 -6.38 -12.48
N PHE A 76 17.09 -5.94 -12.21
CA PHE A 76 17.43 -5.29 -10.96
C PHE A 76 18.57 -4.31 -11.23
N GLU A 77 18.30 -3.01 -11.31
CA GLU A 77 19.31 -2.03 -11.71
C GLU A 77 19.20 -0.73 -10.91
N ALA A 78 20.34 -0.04 -10.77
CA ALA A 78 20.45 1.25 -10.08
C ALA A 78 21.00 2.34 -11.01
N PHE A 79 20.39 3.51 -10.98
CA PHE A 79 20.66 4.64 -11.87
C PHE A 79 20.91 5.92 -11.07
N GLY A 80 21.94 6.68 -11.45
CA GLY A 80 22.26 7.97 -10.83
C GLY A 80 23.05 7.87 -9.52
N LEU A 81 22.90 8.90 -8.68
CA LEU A 81 23.63 9.08 -7.43
C LEU A 81 22.70 8.89 -6.23
N ALA A 82 23.20 8.25 -5.17
CA ALA A 82 22.53 8.21 -3.88
C ALA A 82 22.61 9.57 -3.16
N ASP A 83 23.63 10.37 -3.49
CA ASP A 83 23.85 11.71 -2.98
C ASP A 83 24.70 12.47 -4.02
N ARG A 84 24.10 13.50 -4.64
CA ARG A 84 24.72 14.35 -5.67
C ARG A 84 25.79 15.24 -5.06
N GLU A 85 25.51 15.82 -3.90
CA GLU A 85 26.40 16.73 -3.19
C GLU A 85 27.68 16.01 -2.75
N ALA A 86 27.56 14.77 -2.26
CA ALA A 86 28.68 13.91 -1.89
C ALA A 86 29.24 13.06 -3.06
N LYS A 87 28.69 13.21 -4.28
CA LYS A 87 29.04 12.39 -5.47
C LYS A 87 29.01 10.87 -5.23
N ARG A 88 28.11 10.41 -4.35
CA ARG A 88 28.01 9.00 -3.97
C ARG A 88 27.14 8.25 -4.96
N LYS A 89 27.72 7.27 -5.66
CA LYS A 89 27.00 6.42 -6.62
C LYS A 89 25.86 5.65 -5.94
N LEU A 90 24.71 5.58 -6.60
CA LEU A 90 23.60 4.75 -6.13
C LEU A 90 23.93 3.25 -6.29
N ARG A 91 23.60 2.47 -5.26
CA ARG A 91 23.74 1.02 -5.26
C ARG A 91 22.37 0.37 -5.13
N ARG A 92 22.28 -0.90 -5.55
CA ARG A 92 21.06 -1.70 -5.47
C ARG A 92 20.58 -1.93 -4.04
N ASP A 93 21.52 -2.01 -3.10
CA ASP A 93 21.29 -2.18 -1.67
C ASP A 93 21.11 -0.82 -0.93
N ALA A 94 20.86 0.28 -1.64
CA ALA A 94 20.63 1.57 -1.00
C ALA A 94 19.30 1.57 -0.22
N ILE A 95 19.25 2.36 0.85
CA ILE A 95 18.10 2.46 1.74
C ILE A 95 17.29 3.71 1.39
N PHE A 96 16.00 3.53 1.19
CA PHE A 96 15.04 4.55 0.81
C PHE A 96 14.03 4.76 1.94
N ARG A 97 13.44 5.95 1.99
CA ARG A 97 12.29 6.23 2.85
C ARG A 97 11.07 5.56 2.23
N ASN A 98 10.57 4.50 2.85
CA ASN A 98 9.43 3.75 2.34
C ASN A 98 8.13 4.52 2.50
N ALA A 99 8.07 5.44 3.49
CA ALA A 99 6.89 6.22 3.82
C ALA A 99 5.65 5.31 3.88
N SER A 100 4.64 5.59 3.04
CA SER A 100 3.34 4.91 3.06
C SER A 100 3.36 3.41 2.73
N GLN A 101 4.47 2.86 2.24
CA GLN A 101 4.65 1.41 2.16
C GLN A 101 4.72 0.75 3.55
N THR A 102 5.02 1.50 4.62
CA THR A 102 4.94 1.01 6.01
C THR A 102 3.57 0.42 6.35
N LYS A 103 2.49 0.93 5.71
CA LYS A 103 1.11 0.51 5.95
C LYS A 103 0.91 -0.98 5.80
N LEU A 104 1.45 -1.58 4.73
CA LEU A 104 1.29 -3.01 4.50
C LEU A 104 2.04 -3.83 5.56
N LEU A 105 3.19 -3.37 6.04
CA LEU A 105 3.95 -4.04 7.11
C LEU A 105 3.18 -4.02 8.43
N THR A 106 2.62 -2.86 8.78
CA THR A 106 1.72 -2.71 9.94
C THR A 106 0.49 -3.61 9.82
N THR A 107 -0.14 -3.64 8.64
CA THR A 107 -1.29 -4.52 8.38
C THR A 107 -0.91 -5.98 8.54
N ILE A 108 0.19 -6.45 7.95
CA ILE A 108 0.62 -7.86 8.06
C ILE A 108 0.84 -8.22 9.53
N ALA A 109 1.56 -7.38 10.29
CA ALA A 109 1.78 -7.59 11.71
C ALA A 109 0.46 -7.73 12.49
N LEU A 110 -0.50 -6.82 12.26
CA LEU A 110 -1.82 -6.89 12.89
C LEU A 110 -2.62 -8.13 12.43
N MET A 111 -2.52 -8.52 11.16
CA MET A 111 -3.20 -9.70 10.63
C MET A 111 -2.62 -11.02 11.17
N THR A 112 -1.36 -11.06 11.64
CA THR A 112 -0.86 -12.23 12.40
C THR A 112 -1.59 -12.38 13.74
N LEU A 113 -1.84 -11.27 14.45
CA LEU A 113 -2.61 -11.26 15.70
C LEU A 113 -4.09 -11.62 15.46
N TYR A 114 -4.63 -11.25 14.29
CA TYR A 114 -5.96 -11.68 13.86
C TYR A 114 -6.07 -13.20 13.70
N GLU A 115 -5.08 -13.85 13.08
CA GLU A 115 -5.06 -15.33 12.95
C GLU A 115 -4.92 -16.04 14.31
N GLU A 116 -4.31 -15.38 15.29
CA GLU A 116 -4.26 -15.83 16.68
C GLU A 116 -5.59 -15.63 17.44
N GLY A 117 -6.62 -15.05 16.81
CA GLY A 117 -7.93 -14.81 17.43
C GLY A 117 -7.94 -13.68 18.47
N ARG A 118 -6.96 -12.76 18.40
CA ARG A 118 -6.79 -11.69 19.41
C ARG A 118 -7.80 -10.55 19.27
N PHE A 119 -8.42 -10.42 18.11
CA PHE A 119 -9.47 -9.45 17.81
C PHE A 119 -10.29 -9.90 16.58
N GLY A 120 -11.47 -9.32 16.40
CA GLY A 120 -12.27 -9.38 15.17
C GLY A 120 -12.13 -8.12 14.31
N LEU A 121 -12.19 -8.25 12.99
CA LEU A 121 -12.10 -7.09 12.08
C LEU A 121 -13.27 -6.10 12.23
N GLU A 122 -14.42 -6.55 12.75
CA GLU A 122 -15.57 -5.71 13.07
C GLU A 122 -15.53 -5.13 14.49
N ASP A 123 -14.51 -5.46 15.29
CA ASP A 123 -14.41 -4.96 16.65
C ASP A 123 -14.30 -3.42 16.62
N PRO A 124 -15.10 -2.72 17.44
CA PRO A 124 -14.95 -1.30 17.67
C PRO A 124 -13.57 -0.99 18.27
N ILE A 125 -12.83 -0.06 17.68
CA ILE A 125 -11.48 0.28 18.16
C ILE A 125 -11.50 0.89 19.56
N LYS A 126 -12.65 1.47 19.97
CA LYS A 126 -12.84 2.06 21.31
C LYS A 126 -12.69 1.05 22.45
N TRP A 127 -12.80 -0.25 22.18
CA TRP A 127 -12.53 -1.29 23.16
C TRP A 127 -11.05 -1.34 23.57
N TYR A 128 -10.17 -0.90 22.67
CA TYR A 128 -8.72 -0.92 22.84
C TYR A 128 -8.15 0.49 23.02
N LEU A 129 -8.76 1.49 22.37
CA LEU A 129 -8.36 2.90 22.33
C LEU A 129 -9.54 3.80 22.77
N PRO A 130 -9.78 3.96 24.09
CA PRO A 130 -10.96 4.65 24.60
C PRO A 130 -11.07 6.12 24.19
N GLU A 131 -9.98 6.75 23.75
CA GLU A 131 -9.96 8.09 23.16
C GLU A 131 -10.83 8.19 21.88
N PHE A 132 -11.12 7.08 21.19
CA PHE A 132 -12.03 7.02 20.04
C PHE A 132 -13.48 6.67 20.42
N SER A 133 -13.89 6.81 21.69
CA SER A 133 -15.24 6.46 22.15
C SER A 133 -16.35 7.39 21.68
N LYS A 134 -16.02 8.63 21.30
CA LYS A 134 -16.99 9.66 20.88
C LYS A 134 -16.48 10.46 19.67
N PRO A 135 -16.23 9.81 18.51
CA PRO A 135 -15.74 10.52 17.34
C PRO A 135 -16.80 11.49 16.82
N VAL A 136 -16.34 12.61 16.29
CA VAL A 136 -17.18 13.62 15.63
C VAL A 136 -16.84 13.68 14.14
N VAL A 137 -17.80 14.07 13.32
CA VAL A 137 -17.66 14.26 11.87
C VAL A 137 -17.73 15.75 11.56
N ARG A 138 -16.82 16.24 10.73
CA ARG A 138 -16.82 17.60 10.20
C ARG A 138 -18.00 17.77 9.24
N VAL A 139 -18.80 18.81 9.47
CA VAL A 139 -19.92 19.21 8.61
C VAL A 139 -19.52 20.36 7.69
N SER A 140 -18.86 21.38 8.23
CA SER A 140 -18.40 22.56 7.51
C SER A 140 -17.30 23.29 8.28
N GLY A 141 -16.79 24.39 7.72
CA GLY A 141 -15.74 25.20 8.34
C GLY A 141 -14.40 24.49 8.43
N SER A 142 -13.43 25.06 9.13
CA SER A 142 -12.11 24.46 9.39
C SER A 142 -11.55 24.92 10.74
N TYR A 143 -10.51 24.24 11.24
CA TYR A 143 -9.80 24.70 12.44
C TYR A 143 -9.11 26.04 12.24
N GLU A 144 -8.51 26.27 11.06
CA GLU A 144 -7.76 27.49 10.73
C GLU A 144 -8.68 28.72 10.69
N SER A 145 -9.86 28.58 10.07
CA SER A 145 -10.87 29.64 10.04
C SER A 145 -11.63 29.80 11.36
N GLY A 146 -11.43 28.91 12.34
CA GLY A 146 -12.09 28.96 13.64
C GLY A 146 -13.61 28.71 13.61
N ASP A 147 -14.16 28.30 12.48
CA ASP A 147 -15.60 28.13 12.21
C ASP A 147 -16.01 26.66 12.05
N LEU A 148 -15.17 25.72 12.52
CA LEU A 148 -15.39 24.29 12.40
C LEU A 148 -16.74 23.87 13.03
N VAL A 149 -17.64 23.37 12.18
CA VAL A 149 -18.90 22.77 12.61
C VAL A 149 -18.77 21.25 12.57
N THR A 150 -19.11 20.60 13.68
CA THR A 150 -19.07 19.14 13.81
C THR A 150 -20.40 18.57 14.28
N ARG A 151 -20.58 17.26 14.07
CA ARG A 151 -21.67 16.48 14.65
C ARG A 151 -21.14 15.15 15.19
N PRO A 152 -21.82 14.47 16.10
CA PRO A 152 -21.47 13.09 16.45
C PRO A 152 -21.43 12.18 15.20
N ALA A 153 -20.47 11.27 15.17
CA ALA A 153 -20.41 10.23 14.14
C ALA A 153 -21.55 9.22 14.34
N LYS A 154 -22.03 8.64 13.24
CA LYS A 154 -22.99 7.54 13.23
C LYS A 154 -22.22 6.21 13.16
N GLY A 155 -22.18 5.50 14.29
CA GLY A 155 -21.47 4.22 14.41
C GLY A 155 -20.06 4.37 14.97
N ASP A 156 -19.49 3.25 15.38
CA ASP A 156 -18.12 3.17 15.88
C ASP A 156 -17.13 2.92 14.74
N ILE A 157 -15.89 3.37 14.91
CA ILE A 157 -14.79 2.99 14.01
C ILE A 157 -14.41 1.53 14.30
N THR A 158 -14.31 0.70 13.27
CA THR A 158 -13.83 -0.69 13.39
C THR A 158 -12.38 -0.87 12.93
N ILE A 159 -11.76 -1.98 13.32
CA ILE A 159 -10.39 -2.32 12.91
C ILE A 159 -10.29 -2.44 11.39
N ARG A 160 -11.27 -3.06 10.72
CA ARG A 160 -11.35 -3.14 9.25
C ARG A 160 -11.26 -1.75 8.63
N GLN A 161 -11.99 -0.79 9.19
CA GLN A 161 -12.09 0.55 8.63
C GLN A 161 -10.80 1.36 8.78
N LEU A 162 -10.00 1.08 9.82
CA LEU A 162 -8.64 1.63 9.91
C LEU A 162 -7.79 1.11 8.74
N LEU A 163 -7.74 -0.21 8.55
CA LEU A 163 -6.90 -0.88 7.55
C LEU A 163 -7.30 -0.60 6.11
N SER A 164 -8.58 -0.30 5.85
CA SER A 164 -9.11 0.00 4.52
C SER A 164 -9.28 1.49 4.22
N HIS A 165 -8.82 2.39 5.10
CA HIS A 165 -9.01 3.83 4.96
C HIS A 165 -10.49 4.25 4.84
N SER A 166 -11.39 3.51 5.48
CA SER A 166 -12.83 3.82 5.51
C SER A 166 -13.32 4.35 6.87
N ALA A 167 -12.41 4.57 7.83
CA ALA A 167 -12.72 5.14 9.13
C ALA A 167 -13.10 6.64 9.09
N GLY A 168 -12.77 7.36 8.01
CA GLY A 168 -12.97 8.81 7.90
C GLY A 168 -11.85 9.67 8.53
N ILE A 169 -10.82 9.05 9.10
CA ILE A 169 -9.62 9.73 9.61
C ILE A 169 -8.79 10.23 8.41
N SER A 170 -8.52 11.53 8.31
CA SER A 170 -7.79 12.17 7.19
C SER A 170 -6.36 12.56 7.51
N TYR A 171 -5.54 12.75 6.46
CA TYR A 171 -4.30 13.54 6.50
C TYR A 171 -4.57 14.97 5.97
N ASP A 172 -5.56 15.70 6.51
CA ASP A 172 -5.93 17.02 5.99
C ASP A 172 -4.66 17.89 5.99
N PRO A 173 -4.30 18.62 4.90
CA PRO A 173 -3.12 19.50 4.88
C PRO A 173 -3.06 20.54 6.01
N TYR A 174 -4.17 20.73 6.74
CA TYR A 174 -4.27 21.58 7.92
C TYR A 174 -4.00 20.85 9.25
N ASP A 175 -3.81 19.52 9.23
CA ASP A 175 -3.31 18.70 10.34
C ASP A 175 -1.78 18.81 10.48
N GLN A 176 -1.24 20.02 10.20
CA GLN A 176 0.19 20.31 10.20
C GLN A 176 0.83 19.92 11.51
N ASP A 177 0.14 20.15 12.63
CA ASP A 177 0.63 19.76 13.95
C ASP A 177 0.93 18.26 14.02
N VAL A 178 0.01 17.41 13.56
CA VAL A 178 0.21 15.94 13.58
C VAL A 178 1.32 15.53 12.63
N ARG A 179 1.36 16.09 11.42
CA ARG A 179 2.44 15.80 10.46
C ARG A 179 3.81 16.23 10.99
N VAL A 180 3.90 17.44 11.53
CA VAL A 180 5.12 17.96 12.16
C VAL A 180 5.55 16.98 13.25
N ILE A 181 4.67 16.62 14.17
CA ILE A 181 4.98 15.64 15.23
C ILE A 181 5.52 14.32 14.67
N CYS A 182 4.89 13.76 13.63
CA CYS A 182 5.25 12.46 13.09
C CYS A 182 6.69 12.39 12.54
N TYR A 183 7.25 13.52 12.11
CA TYR A 183 8.57 13.55 11.48
C TYR A 183 9.58 14.40 12.25
N ASN A 184 9.13 15.26 13.18
CA ASN A 184 9.98 16.23 13.85
C ASN A 184 10.95 15.60 14.85
N ASP A 185 12.25 15.74 14.56
CA ASP A 185 13.34 15.27 15.41
C ASP A 185 13.63 16.20 16.61
N SER A 186 13.05 17.41 16.65
CA SER A 186 13.26 18.33 17.79
C SER A 186 12.45 17.95 19.03
N ASP A 187 11.34 17.23 18.87
CA ASP A 187 10.59 16.65 19.98
C ASP A 187 10.83 15.14 20.07
N THR A 188 12.03 14.78 20.53
CA THR A 188 12.44 13.38 20.73
C THR A 188 11.64 12.65 21.81
N SER A 189 10.69 13.32 22.49
CA SER A 189 9.96 12.77 23.63
C SER A 189 8.62 12.12 23.25
N ILE A 190 8.04 12.51 22.12
CA ILE A 190 6.70 12.09 21.71
C ILE A 190 6.61 10.60 21.39
N THR A 191 5.56 9.97 21.90
CA THR A 191 5.27 8.54 21.75
C THR A 191 4.14 8.26 20.75
N THR A 192 4.07 7.04 20.22
CA THR A 192 2.94 6.58 19.37
C THR A 192 1.58 6.82 20.02
N GLU A 193 1.45 6.59 21.33
CA GLU A 193 0.22 6.83 22.08
C GLU A 193 -0.19 8.31 22.07
N GLU A 194 0.74 9.23 22.30
CA GLU A 194 0.46 10.66 22.32
C GLU A 194 0.06 11.18 20.95
N VAL A 195 0.68 10.68 19.87
CA VAL A 195 0.27 11.00 18.50
C VAL A 195 -1.16 10.54 18.25
N VAL A 196 -1.49 9.30 18.63
CA VAL A 196 -2.84 8.75 18.43
C VAL A 196 -3.90 9.46 19.26
N LYS A 197 -3.58 9.89 20.49
CA LYS A 197 -4.45 10.76 21.29
C LYS A 197 -4.69 12.12 20.65
N ARG A 198 -3.74 12.65 19.88
CA ARG A 198 -3.94 13.89 19.10
C ARG A 198 -4.82 13.63 17.88
N ILE A 199 -4.60 12.53 17.16
CA ILE A 199 -5.45 12.10 16.04
C ILE A 199 -6.91 11.93 16.49
N ALA A 200 -7.15 11.33 17.66
CA ALA A 200 -8.49 11.10 18.19
C ALA A 200 -9.30 12.39 18.46
N LYS A 201 -8.63 13.55 18.55
CA LYS A 201 -9.29 14.86 18.72
C LYS A 201 -9.72 15.48 17.38
N LEU A 202 -9.23 14.98 16.26
CA LEU A 202 -9.57 15.48 14.94
C LEU A 202 -10.93 14.94 14.49
N PRO A 203 -11.76 15.75 13.80
CA PRO A 203 -13.02 15.30 13.27
C PRO A 203 -12.80 14.38 12.06
N LEU A 204 -13.63 13.36 11.95
CA LEU A 204 -13.71 12.51 10.76
C LEU A 204 -14.27 13.30 9.57
N ARG A 205 -13.91 12.89 8.34
CA ARG A 205 -14.44 13.46 7.08
C ARG A 205 -15.83 12.94 6.72
N HIS A 206 -16.17 11.75 7.18
CA HIS A 206 -17.47 11.11 6.99
C HIS A 206 -17.73 10.12 8.12
N ASP A 207 -18.96 9.61 8.22
CA ASP A 207 -19.26 8.54 9.16
C ASP A 207 -18.42 7.28 8.84
N PRO A 208 -17.99 6.51 9.85
CA PRO A 208 -17.19 5.32 9.63
C PRO A 208 -17.86 4.32 8.65
N GLY A 209 -17.09 3.80 7.70
CA GLY A 209 -17.53 2.87 6.67
C GLY A 209 -18.37 3.48 5.53
N LYS A 210 -18.57 4.80 5.50
CA LYS A 210 -19.41 5.47 4.46
C LYS A 210 -18.64 6.06 3.28
N GLY A 211 -17.32 5.91 3.25
CA GLY A 211 -16.49 6.43 2.18
C GLY A 211 -15.03 6.00 2.34
N TYR A 212 -14.20 6.46 1.41
CA TYR A 212 -12.74 6.33 1.48
C TYR A 212 -12.13 7.69 1.83
N THR A 213 -11.31 7.72 2.87
CA THR A 213 -10.50 8.87 3.26
C THR A 213 -9.10 8.40 3.59
N TYR A 214 -8.13 8.80 2.77
CA TYR A 214 -6.73 8.52 3.05
C TYR A 214 -6.22 9.37 4.23
N GLY A 215 -5.59 8.73 5.21
CA GLY A 215 -5.27 9.39 6.47
C GLY A 215 -4.48 8.54 7.47
N PHE A 216 -4.42 9.02 8.71
CA PHE A 216 -3.70 8.41 9.84
C PHE A 216 -4.28 7.07 10.35
N GLY A 217 -5.23 6.45 9.63
CA GLY A 217 -5.86 5.20 10.07
C GLY A 217 -4.86 4.08 10.37
N LEU A 218 -3.76 3.99 9.61
CA LEU A 218 -2.72 2.99 9.83
C LEU A 218 -1.73 3.37 10.95
N ASP A 219 -1.63 4.65 11.31
CA ASP A 219 -0.90 5.08 12.51
C ASP A 219 -1.69 4.66 13.77
N VAL A 220 -3.01 4.84 13.75
CA VAL A 220 -3.92 4.32 14.79
C VAL A 220 -3.90 2.79 14.84
N ALA A 221 -3.88 2.10 13.69
CA ALA A 221 -3.73 0.65 13.64
C ALA A 221 -2.39 0.17 14.22
N GLY A 222 -1.32 0.94 14.03
CA GLY A 222 -0.03 0.69 14.68
C GLY A 222 -0.14 0.73 16.21
N ARG A 223 -0.77 1.77 16.77
CA ARG A 223 -1.01 1.85 18.22
C ARG A 223 -1.92 0.74 18.74
N LEU A 224 -2.95 0.39 17.97
CA LEU A 224 -3.83 -0.72 18.28
C LEU A 224 -3.03 -2.05 18.39
N ALA A 225 -2.10 -2.27 17.46
CA ALA A 225 -1.22 -3.44 17.48
C ALA A 225 -0.37 -3.48 18.77
N GLU A 226 0.15 -2.33 19.23
CA GLU A 226 0.89 -2.24 20.48
C GLU A 226 0.04 -2.64 21.69
N VAL A 227 -1.20 -2.13 21.77
CA VAL A 227 -2.13 -2.44 22.86
C VAL A 227 -2.52 -3.92 22.88
N ILE A 228 -2.82 -4.51 21.71
CA ILE A 228 -3.25 -5.91 21.61
C ILE A 228 -2.09 -6.89 21.88
N SER A 229 -0.89 -6.56 21.41
CA SER A 229 0.28 -7.44 21.55
C SER A 229 1.02 -7.26 22.89
N GLY A 230 0.93 -6.08 23.48
CA GLY A 230 1.81 -5.67 24.60
C GLY A 230 3.25 -5.37 24.16
N GLN A 231 3.54 -5.34 22.86
CA GLN A 231 4.86 -5.05 22.30
C GLN A 231 4.90 -3.65 21.68
N ARG A 232 6.09 -3.06 21.54
CA ARG A 232 6.25 -1.85 20.73
C ARG A 232 6.10 -2.20 19.25
N LEU A 233 5.62 -1.26 18.43
CA LEU A 233 5.30 -1.56 17.03
C LEU A 233 6.53 -2.01 16.22
N ASP A 234 7.70 -1.42 16.46
CA ASP A 234 8.96 -1.83 15.83
C ASP A 234 9.33 -3.26 16.17
N GLU A 235 9.18 -3.66 17.43
CA GLU A 235 9.46 -5.02 17.91
C GLU A 235 8.50 -6.04 17.29
N LEU A 236 7.21 -5.72 17.26
CA LEU A 236 6.18 -6.56 16.66
C LEU A 236 6.41 -6.75 15.15
N ILE A 237 6.65 -5.66 14.41
CA ILE A 237 6.94 -5.73 12.96
C ILE A 237 8.24 -6.51 12.73
N GLN A 238 9.28 -6.27 13.52
CA GLN A 238 10.54 -7.01 13.43
C GLN A 238 10.33 -8.52 13.62
N GLU A 239 9.54 -8.91 14.62
CA GLU A 239 9.29 -10.31 14.96
C GLU A 239 8.39 -11.01 13.95
N ARG A 240 7.25 -10.40 13.61
CA ARG A 240 6.18 -11.05 12.84
C ARG A 240 6.34 -10.88 11.33
N VAL A 241 7.08 -9.87 10.88
CA VAL A 241 7.18 -9.53 9.45
C VAL A 241 8.62 -9.57 8.97
N LEU A 242 9.52 -8.77 9.56
CA LEU A 242 10.85 -8.57 8.97
C LEU A 242 11.74 -9.82 9.09
N LYS A 243 11.83 -10.43 10.27
CA LYS A 243 12.63 -11.66 10.45
C LYS A 243 12.11 -12.82 9.59
N PRO A 244 10.80 -13.14 9.56
CA PRO A 244 10.30 -14.25 8.74
C PRO A 244 10.47 -14.03 7.23
N LEU A 245 10.48 -12.78 6.77
CA LEU A 245 10.66 -12.39 5.37
C LEU A 245 12.11 -12.06 4.99
N ASP A 246 13.08 -12.33 5.88
CA ASP A 246 14.51 -12.01 5.68
C ASP A 246 14.80 -10.54 5.33
N MET A 247 13.99 -9.60 5.84
CA MET A 247 14.13 -8.16 5.60
C MET A 247 15.12 -7.53 6.59
N LYS A 248 16.41 -7.63 6.28
CA LYS A 248 17.49 -7.24 7.22
C LYS A 248 17.71 -5.74 7.29
N ASP A 249 17.36 -5.01 6.24
CA ASP A 249 17.70 -3.60 6.02
C ASP A 249 16.51 -2.64 6.18
N SER A 250 15.38 -3.14 6.68
CA SER A 250 14.17 -2.38 6.96
C SER A 250 14.07 -1.97 8.43
N HIS A 251 13.92 -0.67 8.70
CA HIS A 251 13.94 -0.10 10.05
C HIS A 251 13.02 1.12 10.14
N PHE A 252 12.47 1.41 11.33
CA PHE A 252 11.94 2.76 11.63
C PHE A 252 13.08 3.76 11.81
N TYR A 253 14.06 3.40 12.65
CA TYR A 253 15.28 4.17 12.89
C TYR A 253 16.50 3.33 12.51
N LEU A 254 17.34 3.86 11.62
CA LEU A 254 18.46 3.12 11.05
C LEU A 254 19.57 2.93 12.08
N PRO A 255 20.13 1.71 12.20
CA PRO A 255 21.38 1.51 12.92
C PRO A 255 22.50 2.37 12.33
N LYS A 256 23.33 3.00 13.17
CA LYS A 256 24.45 3.88 12.74
C LYS A 256 25.30 3.28 11.61
N ARG A 257 25.59 1.97 11.67
CA ARG A 257 26.37 1.24 10.64
C ARG A 257 25.73 1.20 9.25
N LYS A 258 24.44 1.51 9.13
CA LYS A 258 23.67 1.53 7.87
C LYS A 258 23.35 2.94 7.38
N ALA A 259 23.64 3.98 8.18
CA ALA A 259 23.31 5.36 7.85
C ALA A 259 23.91 5.80 6.50
N ASN A 260 25.11 5.33 6.15
CA ASN A 260 25.78 5.62 4.88
C ASN A 260 25.10 5.01 3.63
N ARG A 261 24.11 4.14 3.81
CA ARG A 261 23.29 3.56 2.74
C ARG A 261 22.02 4.37 2.47
N LEU A 262 21.63 5.26 3.38
CA LEU A 262 20.46 6.12 3.20
C LEU A 262 20.66 7.02 1.97
N VAL A 263 19.67 7.07 1.09
CA VAL A 263 19.66 7.95 -0.08
C VAL A 263 19.27 9.36 0.35
N ALA A 264 19.96 10.37 -0.19
CA ALA A 264 19.63 11.77 0.02
C ALA A 264 18.23 12.06 -0.56
N LEU A 265 17.42 12.84 0.17
CA LEU A 265 16.07 13.18 -0.26
C LEU A 265 16.12 14.47 -1.08
N TYR A 266 15.61 14.37 -2.30
CA TYR A 266 15.49 15.50 -3.22
C TYR A 266 14.04 15.96 -3.32
N GLN A 267 13.84 17.09 -3.99
CA GLN A 267 12.55 17.60 -4.40
C GLN A 267 12.64 18.08 -5.85
N LYS A 268 11.50 18.06 -6.53
CA LYS A 268 11.32 18.71 -7.83
C LYS A 268 10.00 19.48 -7.76
N PRO A 269 10.04 20.77 -7.37
CA PRO A 269 8.82 21.52 -7.06
C PRO A 269 7.89 21.64 -8.26
N THR A 270 8.46 21.97 -9.42
CA THR A 270 7.76 21.98 -10.70
C THR A 270 8.39 21.08 -11.76
N LYS A 271 7.66 20.79 -12.85
CA LYS A 271 8.17 19.95 -13.94
C LYS A 271 9.43 20.56 -14.58
N ASP A 272 9.44 21.89 -14.65
CA ASP A 272 10.45 22.68 -15.34
C ASP A 272 11.58 23.14 -14.41
N GLU A 273 11.40 23.02 -13.10
CA GLU A 273 12.47 23.26 -12.12
C GLU A 273 13.46 22.10 -12.03
N PRO A 274 14.75 22.39 -11.76
CA PRO A 274 15.73 21.34 -11.58
C PRO A 274 15.48 20.54 -10.31
N VAL A 275 16.00 19.32 -10.27
CA VAL A 275 16.03 18.54 -9.03
C VAL A 275 16.94 19.26 -8.04
N SER A 276 16.46 19.49 -6.82
CA SER A 276 17.21 20.13 -5.73
C SER A 276 17.09 19.31 -4.44
N LEU A 277 18.02 19.48 -3.50
CA LEU A 277 17.93 18.82 -2.20
C LEU A 277 16.63 19.25 -1.50
N ALA A 278 15.91 18.32 -0.87
CA ALA A 278 14.66 18.65 -0.18
C ALA A 278 14.91 19.68 0.93
N ALA A 279 14.02 20.68 1.03
CA ALA A 279 14.20 21.77 1.99
C ALA A 279 14.01 21.30 3.44
N ASP A 280 12.99 20.46 3.66
CA ASP A 280 12.63 19.96 4.98
C ASP A 280 13.74 19.05 5.55
N SER A 281 14.38 19.48 6.64
CA SER A 281 15.42 18.70 7.32
C SER A 281 14.84 17.50 8.06
N VAL A 282 13.63 17.63 8.56
CA VAL A 282 12.92 16.60 9.30
C VAL A 282 12.63 15.41 8.38
N GLU A 283 12.05 15.64 7.20
CA GLU A 283 11.85 14.57 6.20
C GLU A 283 13.18 13.95 5.73
N ARG A 284 14.24 14.76 5.64
CA ARG A 284 15.59 14.29 5.28
C ARG A 284 16.21 13.42 6.36
N PHE A 285 15.94 13.63 7.64
CA PHE A 285 16.76 13.00 8.69
C PHE A 285 15.98 12.11 9.65
N TYR A 286 14.65 11.99 9.55
CA TYR A 286 13.88 11.09 10.42
C TYR A 286 14.42 9.64 10.46
N PRO A 287 14.91 9.01 9.37
CA PRO A 287 15.45 7.64 9.47
C PRO A 287 16.74 7.55 10.28
N LEU A 288 17.44 8.67 10.50
CA LEU A 288 18.67 8.78 11.26
C LEU A 288 18.44 9.33 12.67
N SER A 289 17.20 9.69 13.01
CA SER A 289 16.82 10.17 14.33
C SER A 289 17.18 9.13 15.39
N THR A 290 17.50 9.65 16.59
CA THR A 290 17.78 8.82 17.76
C THR A 290 16.63 8.83 18.77
N ALA A 291 15.50 9.48 18.44
CA ALA A 291 14.33 9.60 19.31
C ALA A 291 13.84 8.22 19.76
N ASN A 292 13.62 7.31 18.81
CA ASN A 292 13.23 5.91 19.07
C ASN A 292 11.98 5.77 19.98
N ARG A 293 11.01 6.67 19.85
CA ARG A 293 9.78 6.68 20.67
C ARG A 293 8.49 6.67 19.85
N TYR A 294 8.54 7.13 18.61
CA TYR A 294 7.39 7.17 17.71
C TYR A 294 7.57 6.18 16.56
N PHE A 295 6.61 5.26 16.41
CA PHE A 295 6.62 4.25 15.36
C PHE A 295 5.36 4.42 14.51
N GLY A 296 5.43 5.32 13.52
CA GLY A 296 4.30 5.64 12.66
C GLY A 296 3.91 4.47 11.75
N GLY A 297 2.86 3.73 12.12
CA GLY A 297 2.36 2.59 11.34
C GLY A 297 1.89 2.95 9.93
N GLY A 298 1.63 4.24 9.68
CA GLY A 298 1.29 4.79 8.38
C GLY A 298 2.49 5.15 7.52
N ALA A 299 3.63 5.58 8.08
CA ALA A 299 4.71 6.17 7.28
C ALA A 299 6.12 6.24 7.92
N GLY A 300 6.46 5.40 8.89
CA GLY A 300 7.71 5.54 9.66
C GLY A 300 8.93 4.76 9.14
N MET A 301 8.78 3.80 8.23
CA MET A 301 9.89 2.90 7.88
C MET A 301 10.74 3.37 6.69
N SER A 302 11.98 2.90 6.69
CA SER A 302 12.94 2.97 5.59
C SER A 302 13.50 1.58 5.33
N GLY A 303 13.86 1.27 4.08
CA GLY A 303 14.38 -0.05 3.72
C GLY A 303 14.94 -0.12 2.30
N THR A 304 15.35 -1.31 1.89
CA THR A 304 15.79 -1.57 0.52
C THR A 304 14.62 -2.03 -0.34
N ILE A 305 14.77 -1.88 -1.66
CA ILE A 305 13.79 -2.42 -2.62
C ILE A 305 13.72 -3.95 -2.57
N GLU A 306 14.83 -4.62 -2.26
CA GLU A 306 14.91 -6.09 -2.17
C GLU A 306 14.21 -6.64 -0.93
N ASP A 307 14.39 -6.01 0.23
CA ASP A 307 13.60 -6.33 1.43
C ASP A 307 12.10 -6.24 1.13
N TYR A 308 11.67 -5.17 0.45
CA TYR A 308 10.26 -4.98 0.15
C TYR A 308 9.75 -5.95 -0.95
N ALA A 309 10.61 -6.38 -1.87
CA ALA A 309 10.29 -7.44 -2.83
C ALA A 309 9.91 -8.75 -2.13
N HIS A 310 10.45 -9.05 -0.94
CA HIS A 310 10.08 -10.22 -0.16
C HIS A 310 8.64 -10.16 0.35
N VAL A 311 8.16 -8.97 0.74
CA VAL A 311 6.76 -8.72 1.11
C VAL A 311 5.86 -8.93 -0.10
N CYS A 312 6.24 -8.37 -1.25
CA CYS A 312 5.51 -8.52 -2.50
C CYS A 312 5.40 -10.00 -2.91
N ARG A 313 6.50 -10.77 -2.78
CA ARG A 313 6.52 -12.21 -3.04
C ARG A 313 5.59 -12.97 -2.09
N MET A 314 5.63 -12.65 -0.78
CA MET A 314 4.76 -13.28 0.22
C MET A 314 3.28 -13.10 -0.10
N ILE A 315 2.87 -11.90 -0.51
CA ILE A 315 1.48 -11.62 -0.90
C ILE A 315 1.12 -12.31 -2.21
N LYS A 316 2.00 -12.25 -3.24
CA LYS A 316 1.80 -12.95 -4.52
C LYS A 316 1.60 -14.46 -4.32
N ASP A 317 2.38 -15.04 -3.41
CA ASP A 317 2.39 -16.47 -3.09
C ASP A 317 1.43 -16.81 -1.93
N TRP A 318 0.42 -15.96 -1.71
CA TRP A 318 -0.71 -16.18 -0.81
C TRP A 318 -0.32 -16.56 0.62
N GLY A 319 0.61 -15.79 1.18
CA GLY A 319 1.03 -15.90 2.58
C GLY A 319 2.28 -16.74 2.80
N ILE A 320 2.94 -17.19 1.73
CA ILE A 320 4.15 -18.02 1.82
C ILE A 320 5.37 -17.22 1.35
N TYR A 321 6.45 -17.26 2.13
CA TYR A 321 7.76 -16.79 1.71
C TYR A 321 8.82 -17.83 2.07
N ASP A 322 9.67 -18.20 1.11
CA ASP A 322 10.72 -19.23 1.27
C ASP A 322 10.23 -20.48 2.01
N LYS A 323 9.09 -21.04 1.54
CA LYS A 323 8.40 -22.22 2.10
C LYS A 323 7.86 -22.05 3.52
N LYS A 324 8.01 -20.88 4.15
CA LYS A 324 7.42 -20.56 5.45
C LYS A 324 6.07 -19.88 5.24
N ARG A 325 5.07 -20.32 5.99
CA ARG A 325 3.76 -19.66 6.04
C ARG A 325 3.83 -18.51 7.04
N ILE A 326 3.61 -17.29 6.54
CA ILE A 326 3.53 -16.07 7.35
C ILE A 326 2.06 -15.78 7.70
N LEU A 327 1.18 -15.91 6.70
CA LEU A 327 -0.28 -15.80 6.86
C LEU A 327 -0.94 -16.97 6.13
N SER A 328 -2.14 -17.35 6.54
CA SER A 328 -2.96 -18.29 5.78
C SER A 328 -3.40 -17.69 4.44
N ARG A 329 -3.61 -18.55 3.45
CA ARG A 329 -4.10 -18.14 2.13
C ARG A 329 -5.40 -17.33 2.23
N LYS A 330 -6.35 -17.76 3.08
CA LYS A 330 -7.66 -17.09 3.23
C LYS A 330 -7.53 -15.70 3.85
N THR A 331 -6.56 -15.49 4.74
CA THR A 331 -6.26 -14.18 5.30
C THR A 331 -5.69 -13.23 4.23
N VAL A 332 -4.74 -13.70 3.42
CA VAL A 332 -4.22 -12.89 2.30
C VAL A 332 -5.30 -12.60 1.26
N GLU A 333 -6.15 -13.57 0.92
CA GLU A 333 -7.32 -13.34 0.07
C GLU A 333 -8.25 -12.26 0.65
N GLN A 334 -8.48 -12.25 1.95
CA GLN A 334 -9.28 -11.21 2.61
C GLN A 334 -8.59 -9.85 2.54
N MET A 335 -7.29 -9.78 2.78
CA MET A 335 -6.51 -8.54 2.63
C MET A 335 -6.57 -7.99 1.21
N CYS A 336 -6.61 -8.86 0.22
CA CYS A 336 -6.59 -8.55 -1.20
C CYS A 336 -7.99 -8.42 -1.84
N SER A 337 -9.06 -8.49 -1.05
CA SER A 337 -10.44 -8.28 -1.51
C SER A 337 -10.88 -6.84 -1.26
N ASP A 338 -11.78 -6.29 -2.10
CA ASP A 338 -12.30 -4.93 -1.89
C ASP A 338 -13.01 -4.81 -0.53
N GLN A 339 -12.45 -3.96 0.34
CA GLN A 339 -12.94 -3.68 1.69
C GLN A 339 -13.74 -2.38 1.77
N LEU A 340 -13.95 -1.70 0.64
CA LEU A 340 -14.78 -0.50 0.55
C LEU A 340 -16.23 -0.84 0.21
N PHE A 341 -16.50 -2.06 -0.26
CA PHE A 341 -17.85 -2.54 -0.59
C PHE A 341 -18.62 -1.58 -1.51
N GLY A 342 -17.92 -0.99 -2.48
CA GLY A 342 -18.47 0.00 -3.42
C GLY A 342 -18.57 1.44 -2.90
N ALA A 343 -18.16 1.73 -1.66
CA ALA A 343 -18.23 3.09 -1.07
C ALA A 343 -17.33 4.12 -1.79
N ALA A 344 -16.43 3.70 -2.67
CA ALA A 344 -15.56 4.57 -3.47
C ALA A 344 -15.72 4.36 -4.99
N GLY A 345 -16.87 3.82 -5.43
CA GLY A 345 -17.14 3.58 -6.85
C GLY A 345 -16.15 2.59 -7.47
N ALA A 346 -15.44 3.00 -8.52
CA ALA A 346 -14.45 2.18 -9.21
C ALA A 346 -13.09 2.08 -8.48
N TYR A 347 -12.86 2.89 -7.44
CA TYR A 347 -11.67 2.78 -6.62
C TYR A 347 -11.85 1.65 -5.60
N GLN A 348 -10.87 0.75 -5.54
CA GLN A 348 -10.93 -0.44 -4.69
C GLN A 348 -9.71 -0.46 -3.78
N PHE A 349 -9.94 -0.76 -2.51
CA PHE A 349 -8.89 -0.81 -1.51
C PHE A 349 -9.09 -2.01 -0.60
N GLY A 350 -8.01 -2.76 -0.40
CA GLY A 350 -7.97 -3.93 0.46
C GLY A 350 -7.71 -3.56 1.93
N LEU A 351 -7.08 -4.48 2.66
CA LEU A 351 -6.47 -4.17 3.95
C LEU A 351 -5.00 -3.78 3.70
N GLY A 352 -4.71 -2.48 3.77
CA GLY A 352 -3.35 -1.93 3.63
C GLY A 352 -2.77 -1.85 2.21
N LEU A 353 -3.56 -2.11 1.16
CA LEU A 353 -3.13 -2.03 -0.24
C LEU A 353 -4.26 -1.61 -1.18
N GLU A 354 -3.91 -1.01 -2.32
CA GLU A 354 -4.87 -0.70 -3.38
C GLU A 354 -5.03 -1.88 -4.33
N ILE A 355 -6.25 -2.06 -4.83
CA ILE A 355 -6.59 -3.08 -5.84
C ILE A 355 -6.81 -2.37 -7.17
N ILE A 356 -6.10 -2.81 -8.22
CA ILE A 356 -6.26 -2.29 -9.57
C ILE A 356 -7.61 -2.74 -10.13
N SER A 357 -8.53 -1.78 -10.25
CA SER A 357 -9.82 -2.00 -10.91
C SER A 357 -9.69 -2.12 -12.43
N SER A 358 -10.72 -2.66 -13.09
CA SER A 358 -10.77 -2.77 -14.55
C SER A 358 -10.64 -1.41 -15.26
N GLU A 359 -11.16 -0.33 -14.67
CA GLU A 359 -11.01 1.02 -15.21
C GLU A 359 -9.55 1.48 -15.17
N THR A 360 -8.87 1.29 -14.03
CA THR A 360 -7.45 1.63 -13.88
C THR A 360 -6.59 0.79 -14.82
N SER A 361 -6.88 -0.51 -14.93
CA SER A 361 -6.26 -1.42 -15.87
C SER A 361 -6.32 -0.90 -17.32
N ALA A 362 -7.51 -0.53 -17.79
CA ALA A 362 -7.73 -0.03 -19.15
C ALA A 362 -6.96 1.27 -19.44
N ARG A 363 -6.75 2.12 -18.43
CA ARG A 363 -6.02 3.40 -18.58
C ARG A 363 -4.52 3.28 -18.44
N ARG A 364 -4.03 2.28 -17.68
CA ARG A 364 -2.63 2.21 -17.23
C ARG A 364 -1.86 0.98 -17.70
N MET A 365 -2.47 0.09 -18.48
CA MET A 365 -1.85 -1.15 -18.96
C MET A 365 -1.33 -2.01 -17.80
N ARG A 366 -2.24 -2.31 -16.87
CA ARG A 366 -1.99 -3.17 -15.71
C ARG A 366 -3.05 -4.27 -15.68
N THR A 367 -2.81 -5.38 -15.01
CA THR A 367 -3.81 -6.46 -14.90
C THR A 367 -4.86 -6.10 -13.84
N PRO A 368 -6.18 -6.24 -14.12
CA PRO A 368 -7.20 -6.10 -13.08
C PRO A 368 -6.95 -7.08 -11.92
N ASN A 369 -7.27 -6.68 -10.69
CA ASN A 369 -7.00 -7.43 -9.45
C ASN A 369 -5.51 -7.64 -9.14
N SER A 370 -4.61 -6.88 -9.78
CA SER A 370 -3.26 -6.68 -9.23
C SER A 370 -3.31 -5.71 -8.06
N TYR A 371 -2.30 -5.77 -7.19
CA TYR A 371 -2.22 -4.96 -5.97
C TYR A 371 -1.10 -3.95 -6.09
N ARG A 372 -1.31 -2.76 -5.54
CA ARG A 372 -0.25 -1.73 -5.52
C ARG A 372 -0.29 -0.90 -4.26
N TRP A 373 0.83 -0.26 -4.00
CA TRP A 373 0.88 0.92 -3.16
C TRP A 373 2.18 1.69 -3.42
N GLY A 374 2.35 2.83 -2.75
CA GLY A 374 3.56 3.62 -2.87
C GLY A 374 3.89 4.42 -1.62
N GLY A 375 5.00 5.14 -1.69
CA GLY A 375 5.49 6.05 -0.68
C GLY A 375 5.56 7.47 -1.20
N TYR A 376 5.41 8.44 -0.29
CA TYR A 376 5.44 9.87 -0.59
C TYR A 376 6.73 10.30 -1.33
N TYR A 377 7.84 9.61 -1.06
CA TYR A 377 9.15 9.92 -1.65
C TYR A 377 9.41 9.20 -3.00
N GLY A 378 8.37 8.65 -3.64
CA GLY A 378 8.46 8.10 -4.99
C GLY A 378 8.82 6.61 -5.06
N THR A 379 8.62 5.86 -3.97
CA THR A 379 8.67 4.40 -3.98
C THR A 379 7.32 3.82 -4.43
N GLU A 380 7.31 2.77 -5.22
CA GLU A 380 6.08 2.08 -5.66
C GLU A 380 6.32 0.58 -5.81
N TYR A 381 5.28 -0.22 -5.55
CA TYR A 381 5.25 -1.63 -5.89
C TYR A 381 3.96 -2.01 -6.61
N ILE A 382 4.05 -3.05 -7.45
CA ILE A 382 2.93 -3.77 -8.04
C ILE A 382 3.14 -5.26 -7.79
N ILE A 383 2.07 -5.93 -7.40
CA ILE A 383 1.99 -7.37 -7.19
C ILE A 383 0.90 -7.87 -8.11
N ASP A 384 1.26 -8.68 -9.10
CA ASP A 384 0.35 -9.16 -10.12
C ASP A 384 0.35 -10.70 -10.12
N PRO A 385 -0.54 -11.32 -9.33
CA PRO A 385 -0.60 -12.78 -9.25
C PRO A 385 -1.00 -13.45 -10.56
N ALA A 386 -1.79 -12.78 -11.42
CA ALA A 386 -2.24 -13.34 -12.68
C ALA A 386 -1.10 -13.49 -13.69
N GLU A 387 -0.15 -12.55 -13.65
CA GLU A 387 1.06 -12.58 -14.49
C GLU A 387 2.26 -13.24 -13.78
N ASP A 388 2.13 -13.65 -12.51
CA ASP A 388 3.25 -14.10 -11.67
C ASP A 388 4.40 -13.07 -11.64
N LEU A 389 4.04 -11.81 -11.41
CA LEU A 389 4.90 -10.64 -11.60
C LEU A 389 4.92 -9.76 -10.35
N VAL A 390 6.12 -9.28 -10.00
CA VAL A 390 6.35 -8.26 -8.98
C VAL A 390 7.20 -7.16 -9.62
N ILE A 391 6.76 -5.91 -9.49
CA ILE A 391 7.48 -4.73 -9.98
C ILE A 391 7.68 -3.79 -8.80
N LEU A 392 8.90 -3.30 -8.60
CA LEU A 392 9.17 -2.21 -7.67
C LEU A 392 10.00 -1.12 -8.36
N PHE A 393 9.72 0.12 -7.99
CA PHE A 393 10.44 1.30 -8.43
C PHE A 393 10.72 2.19 -7.24
N TYR A 394 11.99 2.48 -6.96
CA TYR A 394 12.41 3.29 -5.83
C TYR A 394 13.19 4.49 -6.35
N THR A 395 12.60 5.69 -6.24
CA THR A 395 13.35 6.95 -6.20
C THR A 395 13.23 7.55 -4.80
N ASN A 396 13.87 8.69 -4.55
CA ASN A 396 13.83 9.37 -3.26
C ASN A 396 13.65 10.87 -3.48
N LYS A 397 12.44 11.24 -3.87
CA LYS A 397 12.06 12.59 -4.28
C LYS A 397 10.67 12.94 -3.75
N VAL A 398 10.56 14.11 -3.11
CA VAL A 398 9.27 14.77 -2.90
C VAL A 398 8.78 15.29 -4.26
N SER A 399 7.63 14.78 -4.71
CA SER A 399 7.04 15.18 -5.99
C SER A 399 5.65 15.77 -5.75
N TRP A 400 5.46 17.03 -6.13
CA TRP A 400 4.15 17.68 -6.16
C TRP A 400 3.40 17.41 -7.47
N HIS A 401 4.05 16.72 -8.43
CA HIS A 401 3.57 16.48 -9.79
C HIS A 401 3.76 15.03 -10.22
N THR A 402 3.19 14.69 -11.38
CA THR A 402 2.98 13.33 -11.91
C THR A 402 4.20 12.41 -11.80
N ASN A 403 3.95 11.17 -11.39
CA ASN A 403 4.92 10.06 -11.32
C ASN A 403 5.18 9.46 -12.72
N ARG A 404 5.42 10.30 -13.72
CA ARG A 404 5.48 9.87 -15.13
C ARG A 404 6.56 8.83 -15.38
N VAL A 405 7.74 9.00 -14.79
CA VAL A 405 8.87 8.06 -14.97
C VAL A 405 8.54 6.69 -14.38
N GLN A 406 7.88 6.64 -13.22
CA GLN A 406 7.42 5.39 -12.62
C GLN A 406 6.36 4.71 -13.49
N ASP A 407 5.35 5.47 -13.93
CA ASP A 407 4.28 4.96 -14.79
C ASP A 407 4.81 4.43 -16.13
N ASP A 408 5.73 5.17 -16.75
CA ASP A 408 6.38 4.75 -18.00
C ASP A 408 7.22 3.49 -17.80
N PHE A 409 8.00 3.39 -16.72
CA PHE A 409 8.77 2.19 -16.38
C PHE A 409 7.85 0.97 -16.21
N ILE A 410 6.79 1.09 -15.39
CA ILE A 410 5.82 0.02 -15.17
C ILE A 410 5.17 -0.42 -16.48
N ARG A 411 4.72 0.54 -17.30
CA ARG A 411 4.12 0.25 -18.61
C ARG A 411 5.11 -0.49 -19.52
N MET A 412 6.37 -0.06 -19.55
CA MET A 412 7.41 -0.73 -20.35
C MET A 412 7.72 -2.15 -19.86
N VAL A 413 7.58 -2.44 -18.55
CA VAL A 413 7.68 -3.81 -18.03
C VAL A 413 6.51 -4.66 -18.55
N TYR A 414 5.27 -4.18 -18.47
CA TYR A 414 4.11 -4.89 -19.02
C TYR A 414 4.21 -5.11 -20.53
N GLN A 415 4.71 -4.12 -21.29
CA GLN A 415 4.97 -4.27 -22.74
C GLN A 415 6.04 -5.31 -23.07
N ALA A 416 6.87 -5.69 -22.10
CA ALA A 416 7.93 -6.65 -22.27
C ALA A 416 7.54 -8.08 -21.89
N LEU A 417 6.31 -8.30 -21.42
CA LEU A 417 5.72 -9.63 -21.25
C LEU A 417 5.39 -10.21 -22.64
N TYR A 418 5.88 -11.42 -22.93
CA TYR A 418 5.70 -12.14 -24.20
C TYR A 418 4.88 -13.42 -24.06
#